data_AF-A0A158PB83-F1
#
_entry.id   AF-A0A158PB83-F1
#
_cell.length_a   1.000
_cell.length_b   1.000
_cell.length_c   1.000
_cell.angle_alpha   90.00
_cell.angle_beta   90.00
_cell.angle_gamma   90.00
#
_symmetry.space_group_name_H-M   'P 1'
#
loop_
_entity.id
_entity.type
_entity.pdbx_description
1 polymer ?
#
loop_
_entity_poly.entity_id
_entity_poly.type
_entity_poly.pdbx_seq_one_letter_code
_entity_poly.pdbx_strand_id
1 'polypeptide(L)'
;MQFPKDLSLYPKCYEKMIWMFSGWKTHKCYAEYGIDGSLCSFRRYLSVVENHCPPLPSESVSYKLVETDTIAKIMLHMGILADPNINFGQRSSSGGPLGELLQWTDLIACLFLLGHNLYISTDKATLLQHVDLFPVGSPCPNDRQGVDLIITDIVGLRSFNSRKDFIMQHKCRIRLLDSFGTHVEFNYKSYFNAHQGDLGMKGKSRNPWGGNELKLLQYWTFFPHTPDNDFLGFAIHKSNTKPMFERNSRGRPVSLIYGKEKYMWSGSEAVINILKNLTEVHATVADAKDSSGMFSNVINHGFLNGSAVAALMKSSNIFFGLGFPLEGPAPLEAIAHGAVFINPKFIPPKSRRNTMFLHEKPTLREFTSQSPYLERFGKPHVYTVDFSNTSALENALMQAIKEKPDPFVPEEYTPEGMLIRVHVLISRDLCSNTSVWPPIHAFLPKLGVPDMSCEDVCHGSNFVCEPSFFSLINSATLMERTSISMMVFFSIAGCSPFQLANSTEPYAPFKCSLQSNTLMFSCASRPPAGRGVVRICPCRDYLLEQVAFCRNCVS
;
A
#
# COMPACT_ATOMS: atom_id res chain seq x y z
N MET A 1 1.81 30.70 34.16
CA MET A 1 0.97 29.73 33.42
C MET A 1 1.73 28.41 33.37
N GLN A 2 1.22 27.34 33.97
CA GLN A 2 1.91 26.04 34.01
C GLN A 2 1.82 25.34 32.65
N PHE A 3 2.93 24.83 32.14
CA PHE A 3 2.89 23.83 31.07
C PHE A 3 2.07 22.62 31.55
N PRO A 4 1.30 21.95 30.68
CA PRO A 4 0.74 20.66 31.01
C PRO A 4 1.85 19.75 31.56
N LYS A 5 1.59 19.03 32.65
CA LYS A 5 2.60 18.17 33.30
C LYS A 5 3.14 17.08 32.36
N ASP A 6 2.43 16.77 31.28
CA ASP A 6 2.81 15.79 30.26
C ASP A 6 2.97 16.46 28.89
N LEU A 7 4.22 16.55 28.43
CA LEU A 7 4.64 17.03 27.11
C LEU A 7 5.12 15.88 26.20
N SER A 8 4.88 14.61 26.57
CA SER A 8 5.39 13.44 25.85
C SER A 8 4.96 13.40 24.37
N LEU A 9 3.77 13.89 24.05
CA LEU A 9 3.24 14.00 22.68
C LEU A 9 3.86 15.17 21.88
N TYR A 10 4.50 16.12 22.58
CA TYR A 10 5.07 17.34 22.03
C TYR A 10 6.52 17.55 22.52
N PRO A 11 7.43 16.60 22.25
CA PRO A 11 8.78 16.60 22.82
C PRO A 11 9.61 17.82 22.41
N LYS A 12 9.28 18.42 21.25
CA LYS A 12 9.94 19.61 20.72
C LYS A 12 9.34 20.93 21.22
N CYS A 13 8.23 20.90 21.97
CA CYS A 13 7.57 22.12 22.43
C CYS A 13 8.52 23.00 23.24
N TYR A 14 9.21 22.41 24.22
CA TYR A 14 10.06 23.16 25.13
C TYR A 14 11.27 23.80 24.42
N GLU A 15 11.96 23.02 23.59
CA GLU A 15 13.09 23.51 22.79
C GLU A 15 12.68 24.64 21.85
N LYS A 16 11.56 24.48 21.13
CA LYS A 16 11.05 25.51 20.23
C LYS A 16 10.55 26.74 20.98
N MET A 17 9.91 26.58 22.13
CA MET A 17 9.53 27.70 22.99
C MET A 17 10.76 28.52 23.41
N ILE A 18 11.88 27.85 23.75
CA ILE A 18 13.15 28.53 24.04
C ILE A 18 13.67 29.26 22.80
N TRP A 19 13.69 28.59 21.65
CA TRP A 19 14.13 29.21 20.40
C TRP A 19 13.31 30.45 20.04
N MET A 20 12.00 30.44 20.27
CA MET A 20 11.13 31.59 19.98
C MET A 20 11.55 32.84 20.74
N PHE A 21 12.12 32.76 21.94
CA PHE A 21 12.55 33.95 22.69
C PHE A 21 13.65 34.76 22.00
N SER A 22 14.54 34.10 21.26
CA SER A 22 15.65 34.74 20.56
C SER A 22 15.46 34.80 19.04
N GLY A 23 14.69 33.86 18.49
CA GLY A 23 14.56 33.63 17.05
C GLY A 23 13.37 34.33 16.39
N TRP A 24 12.33 34.75 17.11
CA TRP A 24 11.08 35.20 16.48
C TRP A 24 11.21 36.49 15.64
N LYS A 25 12.22 37.33 15.88
CA LYS A 25 12.45 38.55 15.09
C LYS A 25 13.29 38.30 13.83
N THR A 26 13.80 37.09 13.64
CA THR A 26 14.69 36.77 12.51
C THR A 26 13.96 36.84 11.17
N HIS A 27 12.64 36.62 11.16
CA HIS A 27 11.83 36.60 9.94
C HIS A 27 10.50 37.34 10.13
N LYS A 28 10.11 38.16 9.15
CA LYS A 28 8.90 39.00 9.23
C LYS A 28 7.60 38.21 9.42
N CYS A 29 7.58 36.98 8.90
CA CYS A 29 6.41 36.11 8.94
C CYS A 29 5.91 35.80 10.37
N TYR A 30 6.78 35.78 11.38
CA TYR A 30 6.35 35.55 12.77
C TYR A 30 5.40 36.64 13.24
N ALA A 31 5.69 37.91 12.89
CA ALA A 31 4.81 39.04 13.19
C ALA A 31 3.48 38.96 12.41
N GLU A 32 3.49 38.43 11.18
CA GLU A 32 2.29 38.19 10.37
C GLU A 32 1.36 37.14 11.00
N TYR A 33 1.93 36.16 11.71
CA TYR A 33 1.19 35.18 12.52
C TYR A 33 0.78 35.70 13.91
N GLY A 34 0.90 37.02 14.16
CA GLY A 34 0.48 37.65 15.40
C GLY A 34 1.42 37.40 16.58
N ILE A 35 2.68 37.04 16.33
CA ILE A 35 3.70 36.97 17.38
C ILE A 35 4.13 38.39 17.76
N ASP A 36 3.91 38.72 19.02
CA ASP A 36 4.17 40.03 19.63
C ASP A 36 5.36 40.02 20.61
N GLY A 37 6.04 38.87 20.78
CA GLY A 37 7.13 38.68 21.73
C GLY A 37 6.69 38.18 23.11
N SER A 38 5.38 38.01 23.36
CA SER A 38 4.87 37.43 24.59
C SER A 38 4.96 35.89 24.59
N LEU A 39 5.10 35.31 25.79
CA LEU A 39 5.07 33.86 25.97
C LEU A 39 3.77 33.23 25.41
N CYS A 40 2.64 33.95 25.48
CA CYS A 40 1.35 33.48 24.99
C CYS A 40 1.30 33.42 23.47
N SER A 41 1.84 34.43 22.77
CA SER A 41 1.87 34.43 21.31
C SER A 41 2.82 33.38 20.75
N PHE A 42 3.97 33.13 21.41
CA PHE A 42 4.86 32.01 21.06
C PHE A 42 4.17 30.67 21.22
N ARG A 43 3.50 30.44 22.36
CA ARG A 43 2.81 29.18 22.64
C ARG A 43 1.65 28.96 21.68
N ARG A 44 0.85 29.99 21.41
CA ARG A 44 -0.26 29.94 20.44
C ARG A 44 0.26 29.60 19.04
N TYR A 45 1.31 30.25 18.59
CA TYR A 45 1.94 29.96 17.31
C TYR A 45 2.46 28.52 17.24
N LEU A 46 3.24 28.09 18.24
CA LEU A 46 3.76 26.72 18.27
C LEU A 46 2.68 25.66 18.46
N SER A 47 1.51 25.99 19.00
CA SER A 47 0.39 25.04 19.14
C SER A 47 -0.52 25.00 17.93
N VAL A 48 -0.92 26.17 17.41
CA VAL A 48 -1.94 26.31 16.36
C VAL A 48 -1.32 26.27 14.96
N VAL A 49 -0.11 26.81 14.79
CA VAL A 49 0.52 26.99 13.48
C VAL A 49 1.56 25.90 13.20
N GLU A 50 2.47 25.62 14.15
CA GLU A 50 3.51 24.60 13.93
C GLU A 50 3.22 23.23 14.57
N ASN A 51 2.14 23.09 15.35
CA ASN A 51 1.74 21.86 16.06
C ASN A 51 2.88 21.21 16.88
N HIS A 52 3.81 22.02 17.37
CA HIS A 52 4.91 21.59 18.24
C HIS A 52 4.58 21.70 19.72
N CYS A 53 3.50 22.39 20.10
CA CYS A 53 3.03 22.52 21.47
C CYS A 53 1.55 22.10 21.63
N PRO A 54 1.12 21.72 22.84
CA PRO A 54 -0.28 21.37 23.09
C PRO A 54 -1.26 22.53 22.82
N PRO A 55 -2.47 22.25 22.31
CA PRO A 55 -3.50 23.26 22.08
C PRO A 55 -3.90 24.00 23.37
N LEU A 56 -4.35 25.25 23.23
CA LEU A 56 -4.70 26.13 24.35
C LEU A 56 -6.14 25.86 24.86
N PRO A 57 -6.38 25.90 26.18
CA PRO A 57 -7.66 25.52 26.79
C PRO A 57 -8.86 26.43 26.47
N SER A 58 -8.69 27.53 25.74
CA SER A 58 -9.78 28.44 25.35
C SER A 58 -10.24 28.28 23.89
N GLU A 59 -9.71 27.30 23.17
CA GLU A 59 -10.26 26.89 21.87
C GLU A 59 -10.83 25.49 22.07
N SER A 60 -12.10 25.43 22.47
CA SER A 60 -12.91 24.23 22.27
C SER A 60 -12.72 23.83 20.81
N VAL A 61 -12.09 22.69 20.59
CA VAL A 61 -12.02 22.05 19.28
C VAL A 61 -13.47 21.85 18.85
N SER A 62 -13.99 22.80 18.06
CA SER A 62 -15.07 22.50 17.16
C SER A 62 -14.53 21.37 16.32
N TYR A 63 -15.07 20.17 16.54
CA TYR A 63 -15.02 19.11 15.56
C TYR A 63 -15.77 19.64 14.34
N LYS A 64 -15.12 20.51 13.56
CA LYS A 64 -15.39 20.56 12.15
C LYS A 64 -15.03 19.16 11.68
N LEU A 65 -16.06 18.37 11.42
CA LEU A 65 -16.00 17.42 10.31
C LEU A 65 -15.21 18.12 9.22
N VAL A 66 -14.20 17.44 8.69
CA VAL A 66 -13.31 17.96 7.65
C VAL A 66 -14.17 18.27 6.41
N GLU A 67 -14.85 19.41 6.42
CA GLU A 67 -15.22 20.19 5.25
C GLU A 67 -13.93 20.84 4.79
N THR A 68 -13.07 20.05 4.16
CA THR A 68 -11.98 20.60 3.38
C THR A 68 -12.11 20.07 1.96
N ASP A 69 -13.05 20.66 1.22
CA ASP A 69 -12.90 20.91 -0.22
C ASP A 69 -11.73 21.90 -0.44
N THR A 70 -10.58 21.65 0.18
CA THR A 70 -9.37 22.43 -0.04
C THR A 70 -8.65 21.83 -1.23
N ILE A 71 -8.63 22.59 -2.31
CA ILE A 71 -7.87 22.29 -3.52
C ILE A 71 -6.37 22.24 -3.16
N ALA A 72 -5.86 21.03 -2.93
CA ALA A 72 -4.44 20.77 -2.68
C ALA A 72 -3.57 20.96 -3.94
N LYS A 73 -2.31 21.39 -3.73
CA LYS A 73 -1.25 21.43 -4.74
C LYS A 73 -0.40 20.17 -4.66
N ILE A 74 -0.54 19.30 -5.64
CA ILE A 74 0.03 17.96 -5.63
C ILE A 74 1.07 17.85 -6.74
N MET A 75 2.32 17.58 -6.35
CA MET A 75 3.39 17.28 -7.29
C MET A 75 3.41 15.79 -7.57
N LEU A 76 3.34 15.41 -8.85
CA LEU A 76 3.44 14.03 -9.30
C LEU A 76 4.70 13.85 -10.12
N HIS A 77 5.55 12.90 -9.72
CA HIS A 77 6.75 12.56 -10.45
C HIS A 77 6.83 11.06 -10.75
N MET A 78 6.69 10.70 -12.02
CA MET A 78 6.79 9.32 -12.49
C MET A 78 8.23 8.99 -12.81
N GLY A 79 9.00 8.62 -11.78
CA GLY A 79 10.41 8.27 -11.91
C GLY A 79 10.66 7.08 -12.83
N ILE A 80 9.74 6.12 -12.86
CA ILE A 80 9.81 4.95 -13.75
C ILE A 80 9.79 5.33 -15.25
N LEU A 81 9.17 6.47 -15.60
CA LEU A 81 9.19 7.02 -16.95
C LEU A 81 10.39 7.94 -17.20
N ALA A 82 10.93 8.54 -16.13
CA ALA A 82 12.08 9.43 -16.19
C ALA A 82 13.42 8.69 -16.30
N ASP A 83 13.51 7.43 -15.87
CA ASP A 83 14.75 6.65 -15.90
C ASP A 83 14.99 6.05 -17.31
N PRO A 84 16.03 6.51 -18.03
CA PRO A 84 16.33 6.04 -19.38
C PRO A 84 16.78 4.57 -19.41
N ASN A 85 17.20 4.00 -18.28
CA ASN A 85 17.62 2.60 -18.21
C ASN A 85 16.45 1.63 -18.14
N ILE A 86 15.27 2.10 -17.75
CA ILE A 86 14.09 1.23 -17.52
C ILE A 86 13.26 1.10 -18.80
N ASN A 87 13.35 2.05 -19.75
CA ASN A 87 12.63 2.04 -21.05
C ASN A 87 11.14 1.66 -20.93
N PHE A 88 10.52 1.99 -19.80
CA PHE A 88 9.19 1.51 -19.42
C PHE A 88 8.13 2.01 -20.40
N GLY A 89 8.17 3.31 -20.72
CA GLY A 89 7.23 3.94 -21.65
C GLY A 89 7.25 3.31 -23.05
N GLN A 90 8.43 2.97 -23.58
CA GLN A 90 8.54 2.35 -24.90
C GLN A 90 7.96 0.93 -24.95
N ARG A 91 8.10 0.17 -23.86
CA ARG A 91 7.60 -1.22 -23.77
C ARG A 91 6.09 -1.31 -23.53
N SER A 92 5.44 -0.22 -23.11
CA SER A 92 4.00 -0.18 -22.86
C SER A 92 3.17 -0.51 -24.12
N SER A 93 3.64 -0.09 -25.29
CA SER A 93 2.94 -0.30 -26.58
C SER A 93 3.19 -1.67 -27.20
N SER A 94 4.02 -2.51 -26.59
CA SER A 94 4.40 -3.84 -27.11
C SER A 94 4.17 -4.98 -26.12
N GLY A 95 3.37 -4.75 -25.06
CA GLY A 95 2.97 -5.79 -24.10
C GLY A 95 3.86 -5.91 -22.86
N GLY A 96 4.69 -4.90 -22.57
CA GLY A 96 5.47 -4.81 -21.34
C GLY A 96 4.63 -4.68 -20.06
N PRO A 97 5.26 -4.53 -18.88
CA PRO A 97 4.55 -4.31 -17.63
C PRO A 97 3.69 -3.04 -17.72
N LEU A 98 2.39 -3.16 -17.42
CA LEU A 98 1.42 -2.07 -17.50
C LEU A 98 0.72 -1.78 -16.16
N GLY A 99 0.93 -2.62 -15.14
CA GLY A 99 0.24 -2.49 -13.86
C GLY A 99 0.54 -1.16 -13.16
N GLU A 100 1.82 -0.76 -13.12
CA GLU A 100 2.22 0.52 -12.52
C GLU A 100 1.62 1.71 -13.28
N LEU A 101 1.55 1.65 -14.62
CA LEU A 101 0.94 2.72 -15.40
C LEU A 101 -0.57 2.82 -15.16
N LEU A 102 -1.27 1.70 -15.05
CA LEU A 102 -2.69 1.68 -14.69
C LEU A 102 -2.92 2.38 -13.34
N GLN A 103 -2.12 2.04 -12.31
CA GLN A 103 -2.24 2.70 -11.01
C GLN A 103 -1.96 4.21 -11.09
N TRP A 104 -0.94 4.63 -11.86
CA TRP A 104 -0.64 6.04 -12.08
C TRP A 104 -1.79 6.77 -12.79
N THR A 105 -2.35 6.18 -13.86
CA THR A 105 -3.43 6.82 -14.63
C THR A 105 -4.67 7.01 -13.78
N ASP A 106 -5.06 6.00 -13.02
CA ASP A 106 -6.27 6.03 -12.22
C ASP A 106 -6.12 6.99 -11.04
N LEU A 107 -4.93 7.06 -10.43
CA LEU A 107 -4.62 8.05 -9.41
C LEU A 107 -4.71 9.48 -9.97
N ILE A 108 -4.07 9.76 -11.10
CA ILE A 108 -4.13 11.09 -11.74
C ILE A 108 -5.58 11.45 -12.06
N ALA A 109 -6.37 10.52 -12.59
CA ALA A 109 -7.78 10.72 -12.89
C ALA A 109 -8.58 11.06 -11.62
N CYS A 110 -8.39 10.31 -10.53
CA CYS A 110 -9.07 10.59 -9.26
C CYS A 110 -8.71 11.97 -8.72
N LEU A 111 -7.42 12.34 -8.70
CA LEU A 111 -6.98 13.65 -8.19
C LEU A 111 -7.51 14.80 -9.04
N PHE A 112 -7.60 14.62 -10.36
CA PHE A 112 -8.20 15.58 -11.27
C PHE A 112 -9.71 15.74 -11.03
N LEU A 113 -10.43 14.62 -10.88
CA LEU A 113 -11.88 14.62 -10.60
C LEU A 113 -12.22 15.24 -9.24
N LEU A 114 -11.35 15.06 -8.24
CA LEU A 114 -11.45 15.72 -6.93
C LEU A 114 -11.09 17.23 -6.99
N GLY A 115 -10.64 17.75 -8.12
CA GLY A 115 -10.41 19.17 -8.34
C GLY A 115 -9.06 19.72 -7.84
N HIS A 116 -8.06 18.86 -7.58
CA HIS A 116 -6.74 19.28 -7.11
C HIS A 116 -5.87 19.91 -8.20
N ASN A 117 -4.91 20.74 -7.79
CA ASN A 117 -3.92 21.34 -8.69
C ASN A 117 -2.74 20.37 -8.88
N LEU A 118 -2.60 19.80 -10.07
CA LEU A 118 -1.61 18.76 -10.37
C LEU A 118 -0.40 19.31 -11.11
N TYR A 119 0.79 19.01 -10.60
CA TYR A 119 2.08 19.37 -11.20
C TYR A 119 2.80 18.08 -11.64
N ILE A 120 2.53 17.63 -12.86
CA ILE A 120 2.93 16.30 -13.35
C ILE A 120 4.26 16.37 -14.12
N SER A 121 5.22 15.54 -13.73
CA SER A 121 6.53 15.44 -14.38
C SER A 121 6.88 13.98 -14.69
N THR A 122 7.39 13.74 -15.90
CA THR A 122 7.91 12.44 -16.36
C THR A 122 9.40 12.50 -16.67
N ASP A 123 10.04 13.64 -16.44
CA ASP A 123 11.46 13.88 -16.64
C ASP A 123 12.00 14.79 -15.54
N LYS A 124 13.34 14.81 -15.40
CA LYS A 124 14.01 15.56 -14.32
C LYS A 124 13.95 17.08 -14.52
N ALA A 125 13.95 17.58 -15.76
CA ALA A 125 13.95 19.01 -16.01
C ALA A 125 12.62 19.64 -15.58
N THR A 126 11.50 19.04 -15.99
CA THR A 126 10.15 19.45 -15.58
C THR A 126 9.97 19.32 -14.07
N LEU A 127 10.50 18.25 -13.46
CA LEU A 127 10.49 18.10 -12.01
C LEU A 127 11.15 19.29 -11.30
N LEU A 128 12.36 19.68 -11.74
CA LEU A 128 13.09 20.78 -11.11
C LEU A 128 12.37 22.12 -11.29
N GLN A 129 11.75 22.36 -12.44
CA GLN A 129 10.90 23.53 -12.65
C GLN A 129 9.74 23.58 -11.66
N HIS A 130 9.06 22.45 -11.42
CA HIS A 130 8.00 22.37 -10.42
C HIS A 130 8.52 22.62 -9.01
N VAL A 131 9.67 22.04 -8.64
CA VAL A 131 10.30 22.29 -7.33
C VAL A 131 10.61 23.78 -7.13
N ASP A 132 11.03 24.49 -8.18
CA ASP A 132 11.34 25.92 -8.11
C ASP A 132 10.09 26.81 -7.92
N LEU A 133 8.88 26.30 -8.23
CA LEU A 133 7.62 26.98 -7.91
C LEU A 133 7.29 26.96 -6.41
N PHE A 134 7.93 26.09 -5.64
CA PHE A 134 7.69 25.89 -4.20
C PHE A 134 8.97 26.18 -3.39
N PRO A 135 9.41 27.45 -3.30
CA PRO A 135 10.67 27.80 -2.69
C PRO A 135 10.70 27.48 -1.19
N VAL A 136 11.78 26.82 -0.78
CA VAL A 136 12.11 26.51 0.61
C VAL A 136 12.82 27.74 1.20
N GLY A 137 12.10 28.61 1.91
CA GLY A 137 12.75 29.86 2.36
C GLY A 137 12.10 30.68 3.47
N SER A 138 10.86 30.38 3.88
CA SER A 138 10.26 31.02 5.06
C SER A 138 10.25 30.03 6.22
N PRO A 139 10.76 30.38 7.41
CA PRO A 139 10.70 29.52 8.59
C PRO A 139 9.31 29.51 9.25
N CYS A 140 8.42 30.43 8.85
CA CYS A 140 7.01 30.30 9.16
C CYS A 140 6.31 29.54 8.03
N PRO A 141 5.36 28.64 8.36
CA PRO A 141 4.47 28.06 7.35
C PRO A 141 3.86 29.21 6.56
N ASN A 142 3.96 29.23 5.23
CA ASN A 142 3.19 30.15 4.40
C ASN A 142 2.10 29.31 3.74
N ASP A 143 0.87 29.35 4.27
CA ASP A 143 -0.26 28.51 3.81
C ASP A 143 -0.55 28.67 2.29
N ARG A 144 -0.05 29.74 1.66
CA ARG A 144 -0.32 30.04 0.24
C ARG A 144 0.76 29.55 -0.74
N GLN A 145 1.92 29.10 -0.29
CA GLN A 145 3.09 28.85 -1.16
C GLN A 145 3.74 27.45 -1.05
N GLY A 146 3.28 26.60 -0.14
CA GLY A 146 3.80 25.23 -0.01
C GLY A 146 3.22 24.25 -1.03
N VAL A 147 3.93 23.14 -1.24
CA VAL A 147 3.39 21.93 -1.89
C VAL A 147 2.71 21.07 -0.84
N ASP A 148 1.48 20.62 -1.07
CA ASP A 148 0.70 19.87 -0.07
C ASP A 148 1.07 18.38 -0.06
N LEU A 149 1.28 17.80 -1.24
CA LEU A 149 1.69 16.41 -1.39
C LEU A 149 2.70 16.24 -2.52
N ILE A 150 3.63 15.32 -2.32
CA ILE A 150 4.59 14.86 -3.34
C ILE A 150 4.36 13.38 -3.56
N ILE A 151 3.82 13.01 -4.72
CA ILE A 151 3.55 11.63 -5.08
C ILE A 151 4.60 11.20 -6.10
N THR A 152 5.35 10.15 -5.80
CA THR A 152 6.39 9.61 -6.69
C THR A 152 6.45 8.09 -6.57
N ASP A 153 7.19 7.42 -7.44
CA ASP A 153 7.63 6.04 -7.20
C ASP A 153 9.01 6.02 -6.53
N ILE A 154 9.45 4.83 -6.11
CA ILE A 154 10.76 4.61 -5.46
C ILE A 154 11.92 5.08 -6.35
N VAL A 155 11.80 4.90 -7.67
CA VAL A 155 12.83 5.35 -8.63
C VAL A 155 12.90 6.87 -8.66
N GLY A 156 11.74 7.53 -8.65
CA GLY A 156 11.60 8.98 -8.73
C GLY A 156 12.14 9.74 -7.52
N LEU A 157 12.25 9.09 -6.35
CA LEU A 157 13.02 9.67 -5.22
C LEU A 157 14.45 10.02 -5.61
N ARG A 158 15.07 9.27 -6.53
CA ARG A 158 16.43 9.52 -7.02
C ARG A 158 16.50 10.75 -7.92
N SER A 159 15.40 11.13 -8.56
CA SER A 159 15.33 12.35 -9.39
C SER A 159 15.52 13.62 -8.54
N PHE A 160 15.15 13.57 -7.26
CA PHE A 160 15.36 14.66 -6.30
C PHE A 160 16.78 14.74 -5.71
N ASN A 161 17.73 13.93 -6.16
CA ASN A 161 19.09 13.91 -5.60
C ASN A 161 19.81 15.28 -5.63
N SER A 162 19.47 16.16 -6.58
CA SER A 162 19.99 17.53 -6.65
C SER A 162 19.25 18.54 -5.76
N ARG A 163 18.13 18.14 -5.14
CA ARG A 163 17.27 18.95 -4.26
C ARG A 163 16.88 18.18 -3.00
N LYS A 164 17.89 17.62 -2.32
CA LYS A 164 17.70 16.83 -1.08
C LYS A 164 17.08 17.66 0.05
N ASP A 165 17.42 18.95 0.10
CA ASP A 165 16.83 19.95 0.98
C ASP A 165 15.30 19.96 0.88
N PHE A 166 14.77 19.98 -0.35
CA PHE A 166 13.33 19.98 -0.62
C PHE A 166 12.65 18.73 -0.08
N ILE A 167 13.20 17.55 -0.38
CA ILE A 167 12.65 16.27 0.08
C ILE A 167 12.73 16.12 1.60
N MET A 168 13.83 16.59 2.22
CA MET A 168 13.99 16.51 3.66
C MET A 168 12.98 17.37 4.41
N GLN A 169 12.68 18.58 3.91
CA GLN A 169 11.67 19.44 4.50
C GLN A 169 10.25 18.90 4.32
N HIS A 170 9.97 18.29 3.16
CA HIS A 170 8.64 17.75 2.82
C HIS A 170 8.52 16.26 3.08
N LYS A 171 9.41 15.66 3.89
CA LYS A 171 9.53 14.20 4.05
C LYS A 171 8.21 13.53 4.43
N CYS A 172 7.39 14.15 5.28
CA CYS A 172 6.08 13.65 5.70
C CYS A 172 4.96 13.81 4.65
N ARG A 173 5.16 14.65 3.64
CA ARG A 173 4.22 14.91 2.54
C ARG A 173 4.43 13.98 1.33
N ILE A 174 5.48 13.16 1.39
CA ILE A 174 5.78 12.19 0.33
C ILE A 174 4.80 11.03 0.39
N ARG A 175 4.35 10.56 -0.76
CA ARG A 175 3.63 9.30 -0.96
C ARG A 175 4.34 8.52 -2.06
N LEU A 176 4.63 7.24 -1.81
CA LEU A 176 5.39 6.38 -2.71
C LEU A 176 4.49 5.31 -3.28
N LEU A 177 4.32 5.27 -4.61
CA LEU A 177 3.74 4.11 -5.26
C LEU A 177 4.75 2.97 -5.21
N ASP A 178 4.38 1.88 -4.54
CA ASP A 178 5.18 0.70 -4.31
C ASP A 178 4.29 -0.54 -4.37
N SER A 179 4.17 -1.11 -5.57
CA SER A 179 3.16 -2.14 -5.87
C SER A 179 3.19 -3.33 -4.92
N PHE A 180 4.39 -3.78 -4.52
CA PHE A 180 4.59 -4.96 -3.66
C PHE A 180 4.64 -4.62 -2.16
N GLY A 181 4.70 -3.34 -1.82
CA GLY A 181 4.84 -2.84 -0.46
C GLY A 181 6.24 -3.03 0.13
N THR A 182 6.45 -2.31 1.23
CA THR A 182 7.71 -2.25 1.97
C THR A 182 7.43 -2.59 3.44
N HIS A 183 8.06 -3.66 3.94
CA HIS A 183 8.04 -3.97 5.37
C HIS A 183 9.09 -3.16 6.15
N VAL A 184 8.85 -3.02 7.45
CA VAL A 184 9.68 -2.23 8.37
C VAL A 184 11.16 -2.61 8.35
N GLU A 185 11.47 -3.90 8.21
CA GLU A 185 12.82 -4.44 8.25
C GLU A 185 13.69 -3.92 7.09
N PHE A 186 13.06 -3.48 6.00
CA PHE A 186 13.71 -2.92 4.83
C PHE A 186 13.66 -1.40 4.78
N ASN A 187 12.72 -0.78 5.49
CA ASN A 187 12.56 0.68 5.50
C ASN A 187 13.60 1.38 6.38
N TYR A 188 13.90 0.81 7.55
CA TYR A 188 14.83 1.41 8.50
C TYR A 188 16.27 0.97 8.25
N LYS A 189 17.14 1.89 7.80
CA LYS A 189 18.48 1.57 7.28
C LYS A 189 19.37 0.84 8.28
N SER A 190 19.41 1.28 9.53
CA SER A 190 20.31 0.69 10.53
C SER A 190 19.90 -0.75 10.85
N TYR A 191 18.59 -1.02 10.93
CA TYR A 191 18.08 -2.38 11.10
C TYR A 191 18.39 -3.24 9.87
N PHE A 192 18.05 -2.76 8.67
CA PHE A 192 18.32 -3.48 7.43
C PHE A 192 19.80 -3.87 7.28
N ASN A 193 20.71 -2.91 7.51
CA ASN A 193 22.15 -3.12 7.38
C ASN A 193 22.70 -4.12 8.41
N ALA A 194 22.12 -4.16 9.61
CA ALA A 194 22.52 -5.09 10.67
C ALA A 194 22.00 -6.52 10.44
N HIS A 195 20.86 -6.69 9.75
CA HIS A 195 20.15 -7.97 9.63
C HIS A 195 20.08 -8.52 8.20
N GLN A 196 20.99 -8.10 7.30
CA GLN A 196 20.95 -8.52 5.89
C GLN A 196 20.92 -10.05 5.71
N GLY A 197 21.68 -10.78 6.52
CA GLY A 197 21.71 -12.24 6.50
C GLY A 197 20.35 -12.85 6.85
N ASP A 198 19.72 -12.39 7.93
CA ASP A 198 18.43 -12.91 8.43
C ASP A 198 17.27 -12.62 7.46
N LEU A 199 17.38 -11.50 6.75
CA LEU A 199 16.42 -11.11 5.73
C LEU A 199 16.56 -11.94 4.45
N GLY A 200 17.59 -12.78 4.31
CA GLY A 200 17.79 -13.65 3.15
C GLY A 200 18.63 -13.02 2.04
N MET A 201 19.42 -11.98 2.35
CA MET A 201 20.40 -11.43 1.40
C MET A 201 21.70 -12.25 1.46
N LYS A 202 22.24 -12.62 0.29
CA LYS A 202 23.56 -13.24 0.17
C LYS A 202 24.64 -12.15 0.02
N GLY A 203 25.46 -11.98 1.06
CA GLY A 203 26.55 -10.99 1.09
C GLY A 203 26.07 -9.55 1.33
N LYS A 204 27.03 -8.62 1.40
CA LYS A 204 26.74 -7.18 1.53
C LYS A 204 26.22 -6.65 0.21
N SER A 205 24.90 -6.56 0.08
CA SER A 205 24.23 -5.95 -1.08
C SER A 205 23.50 -4.68 -0.65
N ARG A 206 23.45 -3.68 -1.52
CA ARG A 206 22.59 -2.52 -1.32
C ARG A 206 21.16 -2.94 -1.66
N ASN A 207 20.20 -2.66 -0.79
CA ASN A 207 18.79 -2.74 -1.18
C ASN A 207 18.47 -1.51 -2.04
N PRO A 208 18.17 -1.68 -3.34
CA PRO A 208 17.90 -0.54 -4.21
C PRO A 208 16.48 0.03 -4.01
N TRP A 209 15.61 -0.67 -3.27
CA TRP A 209 14.19 -0.36 -3.11
C TRP A 209 13.83 0.21 -1.73
N GLY A 210 14.44 -0.32 -0.66
CA GLY A 210 14.18 0.10 0.72
C GLY A 210 15.12 1.20 1.23
N GLY A 211 15.11 1.43 2.54
CA GLY A 211 15.97 2.40 3.20
C GLY A 211 15.54 3.85 2.96
N ASN A 212 14.25 4.12 2.73
CA ASN A 212 13.79 5.50 2.55
C ASN A 212 13.47 6.18 3.89
N GLU A 213 13.35 5.41 4.98
CA GLU A 213 13.10 5.89 6.35
C GLU A 213 11.87 6.80 6.44
N LEU A 214 10.83 6.47 5.66
CA LEU A 214 9.52 7.12 5.68
C LEU A 214 8.60 6.40 6.68
N LYS A 215 7.50 7.04 7.11
CA LYS A 215 6.43 6.29 7.79
C LYS A 215 5.88 5.24 6.82
N LEU A 216 5.61 4.02 7.27
CA LEU A 216 5.20 2.93 6.35
C LEU A 216 3.87 3.19 5.64
N LEU A 217 2.96 3.97 6.25
CA LEU A 217 1.73 4.47 5.60
C LEU A 217 1.99 5.43 4.42
N GLN A 218 3.22 5.92 4.23
CA GLN A 218 3.56 6.71 3.04
C GLN A 218 3.75 5.85 1.79
N TYR A 219 3.86 4.54 1.93
CA TYR A 219 3.95 3.62 0.79
C TYR A 219 2.55 3.17 0.40
N TRP A 220 2.26 3.18 -0.89
CA TRP A 220 0.96 2.95 -1.50
C TRP A 220 1.01 1.71 -2.40
N THR A 221 0.28 0.67 -2.01
CA THR A 221 0.35 -0.65 -2.64
C THR A 221 -0.67 -0.87 -3.74
N PHE A 222 -0.44 -1.89 -4.56
CA PHE A 222 -1.32 -2.29 -5.67
C PHE A 222 -2.49 -3.17 -5.22
N PHE A 223 -2.29 -3.99 -4.19
CA PHE A 223 -3.32 -4.76 -3.48
C PHE A 223 -3.21 -4.53 -1.97
N PRO A 224 -4.27 -4.78 -1.17
CA PRO A 224 -4.25 -4.61 0.28
C PRO A 224 -3.56 -5.81 0.98
N HIS A 225 -2.31 -6.10 0.60
CA HIS A 225 -1.55 -7.28 1.08
C HIS A 225 -0.48 -6.94 2.13
N THR A 226 -0.25 -5.65 2.40
CA THR A 226 0.77 -5.19 3.36
C THR A 226 0.13 -4.17 4.28
N PRO A 227 -0.38 -4.58 5.45
CA PRO A 227 -1.14 -3.68 6.35
C PRO A 227 -0.29 -2.56 6.96
N ASP A 228 1.05 -2.66 6.88
CA ASP A 228 1.96 -1.56 7.23
C ASP A 228 1.89 -0.37 6.27
N ASN A 229 1.46 -0.63 5.04
CA ASN A 229 1.38 0.34 3.97
C ASN A 229 -0.08 0.73 3.72
N ASP A 230 -0.28 1.88 3.08
CA ASP A 230 -1.61 2.28 2.65
C ASP A 230 -1.97 1.59 1.33
N PHE A 231 -3.22 1.21 1.18
CA PHE A 231 -3.71 0.55 -0.04
C PHE A 231 -4.24 1.61 -1.01
N LEU A 232 -3.56 1.82 -2.14
CA LEU A 232 -4.03 2.69 -3.21
C LEU A 232 -4.91 1.93 -4.21
N GLY A 233 -4.43 0.79 -4.70
CA GLY A 233 -5.14 0.01 -5.71
C GLY A 233 -5.20 0.68 -7.08
N PHE A 234 -6.24 0.36 -7.83
CA PHE A 234 -6.55 0.84 -9.18
C PHE A 234 -8.06 0.61 -9.43
N ALA A 235 -8.57 1.08 -10.57
CA ALA A 235 -9.96 0.90 -10.95
C ALA A 235 -10.11 -0.13 -12.07
N ILE A 236 -11.10 -1.02 -11.95
CA ILE A 236 -11.51 -1.92 -13.02
C ILE A 236 -12.65 -1.27 -13.79
N HIS A 237 -12.37 -0.91 -15.04
CA HIS A 237 -13.37 -0.37 -15.94
C HIS A 237 -14.18 -1.49 -16.60
N LYS A 238 -15.49 -1.53 -16.34
CA LYS A 238 -16.41 -2.39 -17.08
C LYS A 238 -16.56 -1.84 -18.50
N SER A 239 -15.99 -2.54 -19.47
CA SER A 239 -16.06 -2.12 -20.87
C SER A 239 -17.46 -2.41 -21.45
N ASN A 240 -18.02 -1.47 -22.23
CA ASN A 240 -19.24 -1.69 -23.01
C ASN A 240 -18.99 -2.48 -24.31
N THR A 241 -17.76 -2.91 -24.57
CA THR A 241 -17.39 -3.64 -25.79
C THR A 241 -18.15 -4.97 -25.88
N LYS A 242 -18.66 -5.29 -27.07
CA LYS A 242 -19.31 -6.59 -27.34
C LYS A 242 -18.30 -7.74 -27.22
N PRO A 243 -18.74 -8.96 -26.86
CA PRO A 243 -17.85 -10.10 -26.91
C PRO A 243 -17.32 -10.30 -28.33
N MET A 244 -16.07 -10.76 -28.46
CA MET A 244 -15.46 -11.12 -29.73
C MET A 244 -16.22 -12.26 -30.43
N PHE A 245 -16.83 -13.14 -29.64
CA PHE A 245 -17.79 -14.16 -30.06
C PHE A 245 -18.64 -14.55 -28.84
N GLU A 246 -19.87 -15.02 -29.09
CA GLU A 246 -20.76 -15.41 -27.99
C GLU A 246 -20.16 -16.57 -27.18
N ARG A 247 -20.22 -16.45 -25.85
CA ARG A 247 -19.66 -17.47 -24.95
C ARG A 247 -20.39 -18.80 -25.18
N ASN A 248 -19.63 -19.89 -25.30
CA ASN A 248 -20.12 -21.23 -25.64
C ASN A 248 -20.65 -21.40 -27.09
N SER A 249 -20.47 -20.43 -27.99
CA SER A 249 -20.93 -20.56 -29.38
C SER A 249 -20.01 -21.41 -30.27
N ARG A 250 -18.81 -21.76 -29.80
CA ARG A 250 -17.75 -22.41 -30.60
C ARG A 250 -17.72 -23.94 -30.49
N GLY A 251 -18.74 -24.56 -29.91
CA GLY A 251 -18.81 -26.02 -29.72
C GLY A 251 -17.88 -26.58 -28.64
N ARG A 252 -16.87 -25.82 -28.19
CA ARG A 252 -16.06 -26.10 -27.00
C ARG A 252 -15.99 -24.87 -26.08
N PRO A 253 -15.83 -25.05 -24.76
CA PRO A 253 -15.53 -23.95 -23.85
C PRO A 253 -14.20 -23.30 -24.23
N VAL A 254 -14.08 -22.00 -24.02
CA VAL A 254 -12.90 -21.22 -24.37
C VAL A 254 -12.11 -20.84 -23.12
N SER A 255 -10.80 -21.06 -23.16
CA SER A 255 -9.86 -20.62 -22.11
C SER A 255 -8.89 -19.60 -22.66
N LEU A 256 -8.70 -18.49 -21.96
CA LEU A 256 -7.68 -17.49 -22.25
C LEU A 256 -6.53 -17.62 -21.24
N ILE A 257 -5.30 -17.79 -21.74
CA ILE A 257 -4.11 -17.93 -20.89
C ILE A 257 -3.60 -16.56 -20.44
N TYR A 258 -3.31 -16.45 -19.15
CA TYR A 258 -2.65 -15.29 -18.54
C TYR A 258 -1.13 -15.41 -18.63
N GLY A 259 -0.57 -14.87 -19.72
CA GLY A 259 0.87 -14.75 -19.94
C GLY A 259 1.13 -14.14 -21.31
N LYS A 260 1.66 -12.91 -21.36
CA LYS A 260 1.77 -12.12 -22.61
C LYS A 260 3.10 -12.25 -23.34
N GLU A 261 4.07 -12.93 -22.73
CA GLU A 261 5.41 -13.14 -23.26
C GLU A 261 5.82 -14.61 -23.14
N LYS A 262 6.60 -15.13 -24.09
CA LYS A 262 7.00 -16.55 -24.15
C LYS A 262 7.61 -17.08 -22.85
N TYR A 263 8.46 -16.30 -22.18
CA TYR A 263 9.12 -16.77 -20.96
C TYR A 263 8.12 -17.06 -19.83
N MET A 264 6.95 -16.41 -19.82
CA MET A 264 5.90 -16.63 -18.82
C MET A 264 5.25 -18.01 -18.96
N TRP A 265 5.44 -18.67 -20.12
CA TRP A 265 4.91 -20.00 -20.42
C TRP A 265 5.88 -21.14 -20.10
N SER A 266 7.14 -20.81 -19.81
CA SER A 266 8.19 -21.79 -19.59
C SER A 266 7.85 -22.72 -18.42
N GLY A 267 7.93 -24.03 -18.64
CA GLY A 267 7.65 -25.05 -17.62
C GLY A 267 6.15 -25.33 -17.39
N SER A 268 5.26 -24.76 -18.20
CA SER A 268 3.81 -24.95 -18.11
C SER A 268 3.23 -25.95 -19.12
N GLU A 269 4.08 -26.68 -19.85
CA GLU A 269 3.67 -27.54 -20.97
C GLU A 269 2.66 -28.61 -20.53
N ALA A 270 2.91 -29.27 -19.41
CA ALA A 270 2.05 -30.32 -18.88
C ALA A 270 0.64 -29.82 -18.55
N VAL A 271 0.54 -28.66 -17.87
CA VAL A 271 -0.77 -28.08 -17.47
C VAL A 271 -1.53 -27.51 -18.66
N ILE A 272 -0.82 -26.93 -19.63
CA ILE A 272 -1.43 -26.44 -20.87
C ILE A 272 -1.99 -27.60 -21.70
N ASN A 273 -1.32 -28.76 -21.73
CA ASN A 273 -1.83 -29.93 -22.45
C ASN A 273 -3.12 -30.46 -21.83
N ILE A 274 -3.26 -30.45 -20.50
CA ILE A 274 -4.52 -30.78 -19.83
C ILE A 274 -5.61 -29.79 -20.26
N LEU A 275 -5.30 -28.49 -20.28
CA LEU A 275 -6.26 -27.45 -20.69
C LEU A 275 -6.71 -27.59 -22.15
N LYS A 276 -5.80 -27.96 -23.07
CA LYS A 276 -6.10 -28.21 -24.50
C LYS A 276 -7.03 -29.40 -24.71
N ASN A 277 -6.94 -30.43 -23.86
CA ASN A 277 -7.85 -31.57 -23.92
C ASN A 277 -9.29 -31.18 -23.55
N LEU A 278 -9.46 -30.17 -22.69
CA LEU A 278 -10.77 -29.75 -22.20
C LEU A 278 -11.38 -28.56 -22.98
N THR A 279 -10.56 -27.64 -23.48
CA THR A 279 -11.01 -26.34 -24.01
C THR A 279 -10.32 -25.93 -25.31
N GLU A 280 -10.92 -24.98 -26.03
CA GLU A 280 -10.23 -24.21 -27.09
C GLU A 280 -9.36 -23.14 -26.40
N VAL A 281 -8.04 -23.22 -26.59
CA VAL A 281 -7.08 -22.40 -25.85
C VAL A 281 -6.66 -21.18 -26.66
N HIS A 282 -6.88 -20.01 -26.09
CA HIS A 282 -6.55 -18.69 -26.64
C HIS A 282 -5.41 -18.05 -25.86
N ALA A 283 -4.65 -17.19 -26.55
CA ALA A 283 -3.54 -16.45 -25.96
C ALA A 283 -3.35 -15.07 -26.60
N THR A 284 -2.64 -14.19 -25.92
CA THR A 284 -2.25 -12.85 -26.41
C THR A 284 -0.74 -12.65 -26.24
N VAL A 285 0.06 -13.51 -26.87
CA VAL A 285 1.52 -13.53 -26.72
C VAL A 285 2.18 -12.73 -27.84
N ALA A 286 2.82 -11.61 -27.49
CA ALA A 286 3.33 -10.66 -28.48
C ALA A 286 4.59 -11.16 -29.22
N ASP A 287 5.44 -11.92 -28.55
CA ASP A 287 6.73 -12.41 -29.04
C ASP A 287 6.68 -13.84 -29.62
N ALA A 288 5.48 -14.43 -29.73
CA ALA A 288 5.24 -15.73 -30.35
C ALA A 288 4.64 -15.63 -31.75
N LYS A 289 5.50 -15.79 -32.76
CA LYS A 289 5.12 -15.79 -34.18
C LYS A 289 4.89 -17.19 -34.75
N ASP A 290 5.47 -18.22 -34.14
CA ASP A 290 5.42 -19.59 -34.66
C ASP A 290 4.44 -20.45 -33.86
N SER A 291 3.64 -21.26 -34.55
CA SER A 291 2.66 -22.18 -33.96
C SER A 291 3.28 -23.53 -33.54
N SER A 292 4.54 -23.53 -33.07
CA SER A 292 5.29 -24.75 -32.77
C SER A 292 5.46 -24.96 -31.25
N GLY A 293 5.73 -26.22 -30.86
CA GLY A 293 5.95 -26.60 -29.46
C GLY A 293 4.74 -26.31 -28.57
N MET A 294 4.95 -25.55 -27.48
CA MET A 294 3.90 -25.22 -26.51
C MET A 294 2.72 -24.43 -27.10
N PHE A 295 2.96 -23.67 -28.19
CA PHE A 295 1.94 -22.88 -28.88
C PHE A 295 1.17 -23.67 -29.96
N SER A 296 1.53 -24.93 -30.21
CA SER A 296 0.76 -25.79 -31.11
C SER A 296 -0.67 -25.95 -30.60
N ASN A 297 -1.65 -25.81 -31.49
CA ASN A 297 -3.08 -25.82 -31.18
C ASN A 297 -3.51 -24.75 -30.14
N VAL A 298 -2.80 -23.62 -30.10
CA VAL A 298 -3.19 -22.42 -29.36
C VAL A 298 -3.54 -21.32 -30.35
N ILE A 299 -4.70 -20.69 -30.19
CA ILE A 299 -5.11 -19.54 -31.00
C ILE A 299 -4.47 -18.29 -30.39
N ASN A 300 -3.29 -17.92 -30.90
CA ASN A 300 -2.61 -16.70 -30.49
C ASN A 300 -3.14 -15.48 -31.25
N HIS A 301 -3.70 -14.52 -30.52
CA HIS A 301 -4.19 -13.25 -31.06
C HIS A 301 -3.10 -12.17 -31.16
N GLY A 302 -1.88 -12.48 -30.69
CA GLY A 302 -0.79 -11.52 -30.61
C GLY A 302 -1.08 -10.39 -29.63
N PHE A 303 -0.56 -9.20 -29.92
CA PHE A 303 -0.87 -8.01 -29.13
C PHE A 303 -2.29 -7.51 -29.44
N LEU A 304 -3.09 -7.35 -28.40
CA LEU A 304 -4.44 -6.77 -28.47
C LEU A 304 -4.49 -5.48 -27.66
N ASN A 305 -5.25 -4.49 -28.15
CA ASN A 305 -5.58 -3.29 -27.37
C ASN A 305 -6.60 -3.59 -26.26
N GLY A 306 -6.81 -2.66 -25.34
CA GLY A 306 -7.69 -2.86 -24.19
C GLY A 306 -9.12 -3.29 -24.54
N SER A 307 -9.72 -2.71 -25.59
CA SER A 307 -11.07 -3.08 -26.03
C SER A 307 -11.14 -4.50 -26.58
N ALA A 308 -10.14 -4.91 -27.38
CA ALA A 308 -10.08 -6.26 -27.94
C ALA A 308 -9.79 -7.32 -26.86
N VAL A 309 -8.95 -7.00 -25.86
CA VAL A 309 -8.73 -7.88 -24.70
C VAL A 309 -10.03 -8.05 -23.91
N ALA A 310 -10.75 -6.96 -23.62
CA ALA A 310 -12.03 -7.03 -22.93
C ALA A 310 -13.06 -7.86 -23.72
N ALA A 311 -13.13 -7.69 -25.04
CA ALA A 311 -13.98 -8.49 -25.92
C ALA A 311 -13.64 -9.99 -25.84
N LEU A 312 -12.34 -10.33 -25.82
CA LEU A 312 -11.88 -11.71 -25.70
C LEU A 312 -12.16 -12.30 -24.31
N MET A 313 -11.94 -11.54 -23.24
CA MET A 313 -12.27 -11.95 -21.87
C MET A 313 -13.78 -12.23 -21.72
N LYS A 314 -14.65 -11.37 -22.26
CA LYS A 314 -16.11 -11.62 -22.27
C LYS A 314 -16.48 -12.93 -22.98
N SER A 315 -15.74 -13.27 -24.03
CA SER A 315 -15.97 -14.48 -24.82
C SER A 315 -15.42 -15.76 -24.17
N SER A 316 -14.55 -15.62 -23.18
CA SER A 316 -13.85 -16.73 -22.53
C SER A 316 -14.63 -17.26 -21.32
N ASN A 317 -14.62 -18.58 -21.12
CA ASN A 317 -15.16 -19.23 -19.93
C ASN A 317 -14.14 -19.19 -18.79
N ILE A 318 -12.88 -19.49 -19.11
CA ILE A 318 -11.78 -19.58 -18.16
C ILE A 318 -10.72 -18.54 -18.48
N PHE A 319 -10.22 -17.87 -17.45
CA PHE A 319 -8.95 -17.15 -17.48
C PHE A 319 -7.92 -17.96 -16.69
N PHE A 320 -6.88 -18.46 -17.36
CA PHE A 320 -5.99 -19.49 -16.82
C PHE A 320 -4.64 -18.90 -16.43
N GLY A 321 -4.34 -18.86 -15.13
CA GLY A 321 -3.04 -18.44 -14.60
C GLY A 321 -1.94 -19.48 -14.82
N LEU A 322 -0.73 -19.04 -15.17
CA LEU A 322 0.46 -19.91 -15.30
C LEU A 322 1.42 -19.81 -14.09
N GLY A 323 1.13 -18.95 -13.12
CA GLY A 323 1.95 -18.74 -11.93
C GLY A 323 2.90 -17.54 -12.02
N PHE A 324 2.92 -16.85 -13.16
CA PHE A 324 3.55 -15.56 -13.39
C PHE A 324 2.85 -14.84 -14.56
N PRO A 325 2.66 -13.51 -14.55
CA PRO A 325 3.11 -12.55 -13.52
C PRO A 325 2.30 -12.64 -12.22
N LEU A 326 2.94 -12.23 -11.12
CA LEU A 326 2.34 -12.23 -9.78
C LEU A 326 1.49 -10.97 -9.58
N GLU A 327 0.30 -11.13 -8.98
CA GLU A 327 -0.56 -10.02 -8.53
C GLU A 327 -0.73 -8.89 -9.56
N GLY A 328 -1.16 -9.25 -10.77
CA GLY A 328 -1.53 -8.27 -11.79
C GLY A 328 -3.03 -7.95 -11.80
N PRO A 329 -3.46 -6.95 -12.57
CA PRO A 329 -4.87 -6.55 -12.66
C PRO A 329 -5.72 -7.49 -13.52
N ALA A 330 -5.11 -8.17 -14.50
CA ALA A 330 -5.82 -8.94 -15.53
C ALA A 330 -6.78 -10.03 -14.98
N PRO A 331 -6.45 -10.76 -13.89
CA PRO A 331 -7.42 -11.69 -13.31
C PRO A 331 -8.68 -11.01 -12.76
N LEU A 332 -8.58 -9.81 -12.16
CA LEU A 332 -9.77 -9.04 -11.77
C LEU A 332 -10.56 -8.56 -12.98
N GLU A 333 -9.90 -8.11 -14.04
CA GLU A 333 -10.56 -7.76 -15.30
C GLU A 333 -11.32 -8.96 -15.89
N ALA A 334 -10.74 -10.17 -15.83
CA ALA A 334 -11.39 -11.37 -16.32
C ALA A 334 -12.65 -11.72 -15.52
N ILE A 335 -12.58 -11.64 -14.18
CA ILE A 335 -13.73 -11.85 -13.28
C ILE A 335 -14.81 -10.78 -13.51
N ALA A 336 -14.42 -9.54 -13.75
CA ALA A 336 -15.32 -8.43 -14.09
C ALA A 336 -16.06 -8.63 -15.41
N HIS A 337 -15.54 -9.51 -16.29
CA HIS A 337 -16.17 -9.94 -17.53
C HIS A 337 -16.81 -11.34 -17.43
N GLY A 338 -16.89 -11.90 -16.23
CA GLY A 338 -17.57 -13.16 -15.92
C GLY A 338 -16.78 -14.42 -16.28
N ALA A 339 -15.47 -14.32 -16.56
CA ALA A 339 -14.63 -15.50 -16.72
C ALA A 339 -14.20 -16.04 -15.35
N VAL A 340 -14.10 -17.36 -15.21
CA VAL A 340 -13.58 -18.01 -13.99
C VAL A 340 -12.07 -17.96 -14.01
N PHE A 341 -11.46 -17.46 -12.93
CA PHE A 341 -10.01 -17.43 -12.81
C PHE A 341 -9.48 -18.73 -12.19
N ILE A 342 -8.59 -19.42 -12.90
CA ILE A 342 -7.81 -20.54 -12.33
C ILE A 342 -6.51 -19.97 -11.79
N ASN A 343 -6.38 -19.94 -10.47
CA ASN A 343 -5.29 -19.35 -9.72
C ASN A 343 -4.30 -20.43 -9.25
N PRO A 344 -3.07 -20.49 -9.80
CA PRO A 344 -2.08 -21.48 -9.37
C PRO A 344 -1.69 -21.28 -7.91
N LYS A 345 -1.88 -22.31 -7.08
CA LYS A 345 -1.40 -22.37 -5.69
C LYS A 345 0.09 -22.67 -5.66
N PHE A 346 0.82 -22.03 -4.74
CA PHE A 346 2.25 -22.27 -4.53
C PHE A 346 2.48 -23.06 -3.26
N ILE A 347 3.13 -24.22 -3.40
CA ILE A 347 3.51 -25.11 -2.31
C ILE A 347 5.00 -25.48 -2.51
N PRO A 348 5.92 -24.98 -1.68
CA PRO A 348 5.71 -23.96 -0.64
C PRO A 348 5.35 -22.57 -1.23
N PRO A 349 4.80 -21.65 -0.42
CA PRO A 349 4.60 -20.26 -0.83
C PRO A 349 5.86 -19.61 -1.41
N LYS A 350 5.70 -18.77 -2.42
CA LYS A 350 6.83 -18.02 -3.02
C LYS A 350 7.18 -16.82 -2.15
N SER A 351 8.46 -16.55 -1.96
CA SER A 351 8.94 -15.37 -1.23
C SER A 351 10.31 -14.95 -1.75
N ARG A 352 10.85 -13.85 -1.21
CA ARG A 352 12.21 -13.41 -1.54
C ARG A 352 13.28 -14.48 -1.26
N ARG A 353 13.01 -15.44 -0.36
CA ARG A 353 13.95 -16.48 0.06
C ARG A 353 14.09 -17.62 -0.96
N ASN A 354 13.07 -17.85 -1.78
CA ASN A 354 13.02 -18.99 -2.69
C ASN A 354 12.71 -18.62 -4.15
N THR A 355 12.39 -17.34 -4.44
CA THR A 355 11.98 -16.89 -5.77
C THR A 355 12.84 -15.72 -6.23
N MET A 356 13.55 -15.89 -7.35
CA MET A 356 14.49 -14.90 -7.90
C MET A 356 13.85 -13.53 -8.14
N PHE A 357 12.64 -13.49 -8.71
CA PHE A 357 11.91 -12.24 -8.97
C PHE A 357 11.64 -11.42 -7.70
N LEU A 358 11.44 -12.08 -6.56
CA LEU A 358 11.14 -11.45 -5.27
C LEU A 358 12.39 -11.14 -4.46
N HIS A 359 13.57 -11.64 -4.86
CA HIS A 359 14.80 -11.61 -4.06
C HIS A 359 15.17 -10.20 -3.59
N GLU A 360 15.03 -9.18 -4.45
CA GLU A 360 15.35 -7.79 -4.11
C GLU A 360 14.19 -7.00 -3.51
N LYS A 361 12.97 -7.54 -3.54
CA LYS A 361 11.78 -6.81 -3.07
C LYS A 361 11.85 -6.57 -1.55
N PRO A 362 11.47 -5.36 -1.06
CA PRO A 362 11.63 -4.96 0.33
C PRO A 362 10.51 -5.51 1.23
N THR A 363 10.16 -6.78 1.09
CA THR A 363 9.09 -7.43 1.85
C THR A 363 9.44 -8.88 2.17
N LEU A 364 9.06 -9.33 3.37
CA LEU A 364 9.13 -10.74 3.78
C LEU A 364 7.87 -11.53 3.42
N ARG A 365 6.90 -10.90 2.74
CA ARG A 365 5.62 -11.52 2.40
C ARG A 365 5.79 -12.80 1.59
N GLU A 366 4.92 -13.76 1.91
CA GLU A 366 4.83 -15.04 1.23
C GLU A 366 3.58 -15.05 0.34
N PHE A 367 3.75 -15.49 -0.90
CA PHE A 367 2.70 -15.60 -1.90
C PHE A 367 2.21 -17.04 -1.92
N THR A 368 0.98 -17.25 -1.44
CA THR A 368 0.31 -18.55 -1.39
C THR A 368 -0.22 -19.01 -2.74
N SER A 369 -0.38 -18.09 -3.70
CA SER A 369 -0.79 -18.35 -5.08
C SER A 369 -0.29 -17.26 -6.03
N GLN A 370 -0.62 -17.35 -7.32
CA GLN A 370 -0.31 -16.30 -8.31
C GLN A 370 -0.96 -14.95 -7.95
N SER A 371 -2.14 -14.98 -7.32
CA SER A 371 -2.84 -13.77 -6.85
C SER A 371 -3.49 -14.04 -5.49
N PRO A 372 -2.73 -13.94 -4.38
CA PRO A 372 -3.21 -14.20 -3.02
C PRO A 372 -4.47 -13.44 -2.64
N TYR A 373 -4.56 -12.16 -3.03
CA TYR A 373 -5.76 -11.34 -2.82
C TYR A 373 -7.04 -12.00 -3.39
N LEU A 374 -6.95 -12.71 -4.51
CA LEU A 374 -8.10 -13.35 -5.16
C LEU A 374 -8.50 -14.68 -4.53
N GLU A 375 -7.67 -15.25 -3.66
CA GLU A 375 -8.03 -16.47 -2.94
C GLU A 375 -9.28 -16.27 -2.08
N ARG A 376 -9.50 -15.06 -1.58
CA ARG A 376 -10.64 -14.71 -0.72
C ARG A 376 -12.00 -14.81 -1.41
N PHE A 377 -12.04 -14.68 -2.74
CA PHE A 377 -13.29 -14.78 -3.50
C PHE A 377 -13.74 -16.22 -3.68
N GLY A 378 -12.78 -17.14 -3.82
CA GLY A 378 -13.06 -18.57 -3.98
C GLY A 378 -14.07 -18.87 -5.09
N LYS A 379 -14.72 -20.04 -5.01
CA LYS A 379 -15.72 -20.45 -5.99
C LYS A 379 -17.00 -19.60 -5.86
N PRO A 380 -17.71 -19.30 -6.97
CA PRO A 380 -17.47 -19.82 -8.32
C PRO A 380 -16.47 -19.01 -9.16
N HIS A 381 -16.03 -17.84 -8.69
CA HIS A 381 -15.21 -16.91 -9.49
C HIS A 381 -13.73 -17.30 -9.60
N VAL A 382 -13.17 -17.91 -8.56
CA VAL A 382 -11.74 -18.23 -8.43
C VAL A 382 -11.54 -19.66 -7.93
N TYR A 383 -10.76 -20.44 -8.68
CA TYR A 383 -10.30 -21.76 -8.28
C TYR A 383 -8.81 -21.70 -8.00
N THR A 384 -8.43 -21.75 -6.71
CA THR A 384 -7.02 -21.82 -6.30
C THR A 384 -6.57 -23.27 -6.25
N VAL A 385 -5.70 -23.69 -7.18
CA VAL A 385 -5.38 -25.11 -7.41
C VAL A 385 -3.87 -25.36 -7.45
N ASP A 386 -3.43 -26.43 -6.79
CA ASP A 386 -2.06 -26.93 -6.90
C ASP A 386 -1.86 -27.66 -8.23
N PHE A 387 -1.02 -27.09 -9.09
CA PHE A 387 -0.76 -27.59 -10.43
C PHE A 387 0.13 -28.84 -10.45
N SER A 388 0.80 -29.18 -9.35
CA SER A 388 1.52 -30.44 -9.24
C SER A 388 0.57 -31.65 -9.16
N ASN A 389 -0.67 -31.43 -8.74
CA ASN A 389 -1.73 -32.43 -8.71
C ASN A 389 -2.61 -32.31 -9.97
N THR A 390 -2.20 -32.99 -11.04
CA THR A 390 -2.86 -32.92 -12.34
C THR A 390 -4.32 -33.39 -12.31
N SER A 391 -4.66 -34.41 -11.52
CA SER A 391 -6.04 -34.87 -11.36
C SER A 391 -6.92 -33.84 -10.65
N ALA A 392 -6.39 -33.16 -9.63
CA ALA A 392 -7.12 -32.07 -8.97
C ALA A 392 -7.33 -30.88 -9.92
N LEU A 393 -6.32 -30.55 -10.73
CA LEU A 393 -6.43 -29.52 -11.77
C LEU A 393 -7.49 -29.87 -12.81
N GLU A 394 -7.46 -31.07 -13.38
CA GLU A 394 -8.43 -31.52 -14.36
C GLU A 394 -9.86 -31.47 -13.80
N ASN A 395 -10.08 -31.97 -12.57
CA ASN A 395 -11.37 -31.90 -11.90
C ASN A 395 -11.83 -30.46 -11.65
N ALA A 396 -10.92 -29.57 -11.23
CA ALA A 396 -11.23 -28.15 -11.02
C ALA A 396 -11.62 -27.47 -12.33
N LEU A 397 -10.92 -27.76 -13.43
CA LEU A 397 -11.24 -27.25 -14.77
C LEU A 397 -12.60 -27.74 -15.25
N MET A 398 -12.90 -29.03 -15.09
CA MET A 398 -14.21 -29.59 -15.46
C MET A 398 -15.36 -28.97 -14.66
N GLN A 399 -15.14 -28.56 -13.41
CA GLN A 399 -16.10 -27.80 -12.62
C GLN A 399 -16.20 -26.36 -13.13
N ALA A 400 -15.08 -25.65 -13.23
CA ALA A 400 -15.01 -24.24 -13.63
C ALA A 400 -15.64 -23.98 -15.01
N ILE A 401 -15.50 -24.89 -15.97
CA ILE A 401 -16.13 -24.81 -17.30
C ILE A 401 -17.66 -24.72 -17.22
N LYS A 402 -18.27 -25.36 -16.21
CA LYS A 402 -19.73 -25.42 -16.02
C LYS A 402 -20.26 -24.22 -15.27
N GLU A 403 -19.40 -23.49 -14.56
CA GLU A 403 -19.78 -22.30 -13.80
C GLU A 403 -20.26 -21.19 -14.74
N LYS A 404 -21.22 -20.40 -14.25
CA LYS A 404 -21.73 -19.21 -14.92
C LYS A 404 -21.76 -18.07 -13.89
N PRO A 405 -20.60 -17.66 -13.37
CA PRO A 405 -20.57 -16.65 -12.32
C PRO A 405 -21.06 -15.31 -12.86
N ASP A 406 -21.81 -14.59 -12.04
CA ASP A 406 -22.16 -13.20 -12.35
C ASP A 406 -20.88 -12.36 -12.40
N PRO A 407 -20.70 -11.51 -13.43
CA PRO A 407 -19.55 -10.63 -13.52
C PRO A 407 -19.45 -9.71 -12.30
N PHE A 408 -18.29 -9.71 -11.66
CA PHE A 408 -18.10 -9.13 -10.34
C PHE A 408 -16.88 -8.21 -10.30
N VAL A 409 -17.03 -7.04 -9.67
CA VAL A 409 -15.95 -6.11 -9.35
C VAL A 409 -16.12 -5.73 -7.88
N PRO A 410 -15.15 -6.02 -7.01
CA PRO A 410 -15.21 -5.59 -5.61
C PRO A 410 -15.28 -4.07 -5.53
N GLU A 411 -16.02 -3.53 -4.57
CA GLU A 411 -16.18 -2.08 -4.38
C GLU A 411 -14.83 -1.33 -4.34
N GLU A 412 -13.81 -1.88 -3.71
CA GLU A 412 -12.47 -1.28 -3.66
C GLU A 412 -11.73 -1.18 -5.01
N TYR A 413 -12.23 -1.84 -6.04
CA TYR A 413 -11.73 -1.76 -7.41
C TYR A 413 -12.75 -1.11 -8.36
N THR A 414 -13.85 -0.53 -7.87
CA THR A 414 -14.72 0.33 -8.70
C THR A 414 -14.10 1.72 -8.84
N PRO A 415 -14.42 2.47 -9.90
CA PRO A 415 -14.03 3.88 -10.02
C PRO A 415 -14.47 4.72 -8.80
N GLU A 416 -15.68 4.50 -8.31
CA GLU A 416 -16.26 5.19 -7.16
C GLU A 416 -15.51 4.84 -5.86
N GLY A 417 -15.29 3.55 -5.61
CA GLY A 417 -14.58 3.09 -4.42
C GLY A 417 -13.12 3.53 -4.42
N MET A 418 -12.47 3.60 -5.58
CA MET A 418 -11.13 4.19 -5.70
C MET A 418 -11.15 5.70 -5.45
N LEU A 419 -12.12 6.44 -5.99
CA LEU A 419 -12.22 7.89 -5.80
C LEU A 419 -12.33 8.27 -4.33
N ILE A 420 -13.22 7.59 -3.58
CA ILE A 420 -13.38 7.79 -2.14
C ILE A 420 -12.08 7.45 -1.41
N ARG A 421 -11.40 6.37 -1.80
CA ARG A 421 -10.14 5.94 -1.17
C ARG A 421 -9.02 6.94 -1.41
N VAL A 422 -8.87 7.43 -2.63
CA VAL A 422 -7.89 8.47 -2.97
C VAL A 422 -8.16 9.73 -2.15
N HIS A 423 -9.42 10.17 -2.04
CA HIS A 423 -9.79 11.32 -1.21
C HIS A 423 -9.33 11.18 0.25
N VAL A 424 -9.53 10.01 0.85
CA VAL A 424 -9.09 9.74 2.22
C VAL A 424 -7.56 9.68 2.33
N LEU A 425 -6.88 9.03 1.38
CA LEU A 425 -5.42 8.87 1.38
C LEU A 425 -4.68 10.21 1.28
N ILE A 426 -5.18 11.15 0.47
CA ILE A 426 -4.56 12.47 0.33
C ILE A 426 -4.85 13.39 1.51
N SER A 427 -6.02 13.24 2.14
CA SER A 427 -6.40 14.01 3.33
C SER A 427 -5.71 13.50 4.60
N ARG A 428 -5.02 12.36 4.55
CA ARG A 428 -4.33 11.77 5.69
C ARG A 428 -3.09 12.57 6.09
N ASP A 429 -3.14 13.19 7.27
CA ASP A 429 -2.00 13.88 7.86
C ASP A 429 -0.97 12.89 8.41
N LEU A 430 0.18 12.82 7.74
CA LEU A 430 1.36 12.06 8.17
C LEU A 430 2.50 12.96 8.66
N CYS A 431 2.29 14.27 8.73
CA CYS A 431 3.22 15.26 9.26
C CYS A 431 3.06 15.46 10.76
N SER A 432 1.84 15.35 11.29
CA SER A 432 1.59 15.37 12.73
C SER A 432 2.01 14.06 13.43
N ASN A 433 2.19 14.15 14.75
CA ASN A 433 2.46 13.00 15.62
C ASN A 433 1.18 12.24 16.01
N THR A 434 0.03 12.85 15.83
CA THR A 434 -1.29 12.30 16.14
C THR A 434 -2.06 12.09 14.84
N SER A 435 -2.59 10.88 14.64
CA SER A 435 -3.48 10.61 13.51
C SER A 435 -4.91 10.86 13.93
N VAL A 436 -5.63 11.66 13.15
CA VAL A 436 -7.10 11.82 13.28
C VAL A 436 -7.86 10.75 12.48
N TRP A 437 -7.14 9.98 11.64
CA TRP A 437 -7.72 8.97 10.77
C TRP A 437 -6.98 7.61 10.83
N PRO A 438 -7.69 6.48 11.02
CA PRO A 438 -9.13 6.39 11.27
C PRO A 438 -9.54 7.03 12.60
N PRO A 439 -10.83 7.31 12.82
CA PRO A 439 -11.31 7.85 14.08
C PRO A 439 -11.01 6.90 15.23
N ILE A 440 -10.75 7.44 16.43
CA ILE A 440 -10.34 6.64 17.58
C ILE A 440 -11.40 5.60 18.01
N HIS A 441 -12.69 5.78 17.69
CA HIS A 441 -13.72 4.78 17.99
C HIS A 441 -13.60 3.50 17.16
N ALA A 442 -12.85 3.52 16.05
CA ALA A 442 -12.52 2.33 15.26
C ALA A 442 -11.39 1.49 15.88
N PHE A 443 -10.71 2.01 16.90
CA PHE A 443 -9.59 1.33 17.55
C PHE A 443 -10.08 0.17 18.42
N LEU A 444 -9.66 -1.04 18.06
CA LEU A 444 -9.99 -2.30 18.72
C LEU A 444 -8.69 -3.06 19.04
N PRO A 445 -8.03 -2.78 20.18
CA PRO A 445 -6.79 -3.46 20.51
C PRO A 445 -7.04 -4.93 20.85
N LYS A 446 -6.08 -5.77 20.45
CA LYS A 446 -6.05 -7.19 20.73
C LYS A 446 -4.72 -7.58 21.35
N LEU A 447 -4.78 -8.51 22.30
CA LEU A 447 -3.59 -9.21 22.77
C LEU A 447 -3.30 -10.35 21.79
N GLY A 448 -2.07 -10.42 21.30
CA GLY A 448 -1.67 -11.42 20.32
C GLY A 448 -1.61 -12.83 20.88
N VAL A 449 -1.51 -13.78 19.97
CA VAL A 449 -1.09 -15.16 20.27
C VAL A 449 0.44 -15.20 20.24
N PRO A 450 1.11 -16.04 21.06
CA PRO A 450 2.56 -16.13 21.07
C PRO A 450 3.16 -16.32 19.66
N ASP A 451 4.19 -15.53 19.36
CA ASP A 451 4.98 -15.55 18.12
C ASP A 451 4.19 -15.27 16.82
N MET A 452 2.97 -14.72 16.93
CA MET A 452 2.18 -14.27 15.78
C MET A 452 2.37 -12.78 15.47
N SER A 453 2.20 -12.41 14.20
CA SER A 453 2.14 -11.02 13.76
C SER A 453 0.83 -10.35 14.18
N CYS A 454 0.78 -9.02 14.17
CA CYS A 454 -0.47 -8.32 14.41
C CYS A 454 -1.44 -8.40 13.23
N GLU A 455 -0.92 -8.51 12.02
CA GLU A 455 -1.71 -8.86 10.83
C GLU A 455 -2.51 -10.14 11.05
N ASP A 456 -1.83 -11.24 11.43
CA ASP A 456 -2.46 -12.55 11.64
C ASP A 456 -3.46 -12.52 12.80
N VAL A 457 -3.13 -11.82 13.91
CA VAL A 457 -4.00 -11.69 15.10
C VAL A 457 -5.29 -10.94 14.78
N CYS A 458 -5.19 -9.81 14.08
CA CYS A 458 -6.37 -9.03 13.70
C CYS A 458 -7.21 -9.81 12.68
N HIS A 459 -6.58 -10.40 11.66
CA HIS A 459 -7.27 -11.17 10.63
C HIS A 459 -8.02 -12.38 11.21
N GLY A 460 -7.38 -13.15 12.11
CA GLY A 460 -8.01 -14.29 12.80
C GLY A 460 -9.22 -13.91 13.68
N SER A 461 -9.40 -12.62 13.95
CA SER A 461 -10.55 -12.06 14.69
C SER A 461 -11.54 -11.29 13.81
N ASN A 462 -11.48 -11.42 12.48
CA ASN A 462 -12.27 -10.65 11.50
C ASN A 462 -12.05 -9.12 11.55
N PHE A 463 -10.82 -8.70 11.82
CA PHE A 463 -10.38 -7.30 11.81
C PHE A 463 -9.15 -7.12 10.92
N VAL A 464 -8.75 -5.88 10.69
CA VAL A 464 -7.46 -5.55 10.06
C VAL A 464 -6.57 -4.80 11.02
N CYS A 465 -5.26 -4.98 10.91
CA CYS A 465 -4.30 -4.21 11.69
C CYS A 465 -4.24 -2.77 11.15
N GLU A 466 -4.27 -1.77 12.03
CA GLU A 466 -4.23 -0.35 11.69
C GLU A 466 -2.98 0.32 12.29
N PRO A 467 -1.94 0.58 11.48
CA PRO A 467 -0.68 1.11 11.97
C PRO A 467 -0.80 2.49 12.63
N SER A 468 -1.79 3.31 12.26
CA SER A 468 -1.93 4.65 12.86
C SER A 468 -2.20 4.61 14.36
N PHE A 469 -2.76 3.51 14.86
CA PHE A 469 -3.09 3.32 16.28
C PHE A 469 -1.94 2.74 17.12
N PHE A 470 -0.78 2.42 16.54
CA PHE A 470 0.38 1.99 17.33
C PHE A 470 0.78 3.02 18.39
N SER A 471 0.64 4.32 18.10
CA SER A 471 0.89 5.39 19.06
C SER A 471 0.01 5.30 20.31
N LEU A 472 -1.22 4.78 20.20
CA LEU A 472 -2.17 4.63 21.30
C LEU A 472 -1.79 3.49 22.25
N ILE A 473 -1.18 2.43 21.72
CA ILE A 473 -0.71 1.26 22.50
C ILE A 473 0.77 1.34 22.88
N ASN A 474 1.47 2.37 22.43
CA ASN A 474 2.88 2.62 22.75
C ASN A 474 3.08 3.70 23.81
N SER A 475 2.04 3.98 24.61
CA SER A 475 2.08 4.91 25.73
C SER A 475 1.30 4.34 26.89
N ALA A 476 1.95 4.24 28.05
CA ALA A 476 1.28 3.81 29.28
C ALA A 476 0.09 4.76 29.59
N THR A 477 0.28 6.08 29.55
CA THR A 477 -0.77 7.04 29.93
C THR A 477 -1.99 7.06 29.00
N LEU A 478 -1.83 6.72 27.71
CA LEU A 478 -2.94 6.72 26.76
C LEU A 478 -3.83 5.46 26.87
N MET A 479 -3.26 4.33 27.30
CA MET A 479 -4.02 3.09 27.50
C MET A 479 -5.02 3.21 28.66
N GLU A 480 -4.80 4.08 29.66
CA GLU A 480 -5.79 4.33 30.73
C GLU A 480 -7.10 4.96 30.22
N ARG A 481 -7.08 5.67 29.09
CA ARG A 481 -8.22 6.47 28.59
C ARG A 481 -9.09 5.76 27.55
N THR A 482 -8.66 4.63 26.98
CA THR A 482 -9.29 3.97 25.81
C THR A 482 -10.31 2.87 26.17
N SER A 483 -11.03 2.99 27.30
CA SER A 483 -12.00 1.99 27.81
C SER A 483 -11.44 0.61 28.15
N ILE A 484 -10.15 0.35 27.92
CA ILE A 484 -9.43 -0.75 28.51
C ILE A 484 -8.72 -0.17 29.71
N SER A 485 -9.20 -0.46 30.92
CA SER A 485 -8.45 -0.06 32.10
C SER A 485 -7.04 -0.63 31.99
N MET A 486 -6.04 0.24 32.09
CA MET A 486 -4.63 -0.12 32.09
C MET A 486 -4.34 -1.20 33.15
N MET A 487 -5.12 -1.25 34.24
CA MET A 487 -5.09 -2.35 35.22
C MET A 487 -5.50 -3.70 34.62
N VAL A 488 -6.55 -3.78 33.81
CA VAL A 488 -6.99 -5.02 33.16
C VAL A 488 -5.95 -5.49 32.16
N PHE A 489 -5.37 -4.57 31.38
CA PHE A 489 -4.28 -4.90 30.46
C PHE A 489 -3.03 -5.41 31.21
N PHE A 490 -2.57 -4.72 32.24
CA PHE A 490 -1.41 -5.11 33.05
C PHE A 490 -1.63 -6.38 33.85
N SER A 491 -2.86 -6.63 34.35
CA SER A 491 -3.23 -7.87 35.02
C SER A 491 -3.31 -9.06 34.05
N ILE A 492 -3.88 -8.90 32.85
CA ILE A 492 -3.93 -9.97 31.83
C ILE A 492 -2.53 -10.22 31.24
N ALA A 493 -1.75 -9.15 31.04
CA ALA A 493 -0.39 -9.23 30.54
C ALA A 493 0.63 -9.61 31.63
N GLY A 494 0.29 -9.62 32.92
CA GLY A 494 1.22 -9.92 34.01
C GLY A 494 2.44 -8.98 34.08
N CYS A 495 2.26 -7.70 33.75
CA CYS A 495 3.33 -6.67 33.79
C CYS A 495 2.93 -5.55 34.75
N SER A 496 3.87 -4.99 35.50
CA SER A 496 3.67 -3.75 36.24
C SER A 496 4.07 -2.53 35.38
N PRO A 497 3.43 -1.34 35.52
CA PRO A 497 3.88 -0.10 34.87
C PRO A 497 5.38 0.21 35.09
N PHE A 498 5.96 -0.27 36.20
CA PHE A 498 7.38 -0.12 36.55
C PHE A 498 8.33 -1.10 35.83
N GLN A 499 7.81 -2.02 35.02
CA GLN A 499 8.57 -3.06 34.31
C GLN A 499 8.58 -2.87 32.77
N LEU A 500 8.18 -1.69 32.29
CA LEU A 500 8.18 -1.39 30.85
C LEU A 500 9.61 -1.15 30.35
N ALA A 501 10.02 -1.91 29.33
CA ALA A 501 11.31 -1.74 28.65
C ALA A 501 11.16 -1.16 27.25
N ASN A 502 12.07 -0.28 26.84
CA ASN A 502 12.13 0.16 25.45
C ASN A 502 12.79 -0.91 24.58
N SER A 503 12.25 -1.12 23.38
CA SER A 503 12.76 -2.06 22.38
C SER A 503 12.91 -1.37 21.03
N THR A 504 13.86 -1.83 20.24
CA THR A 504 14.05 -1.45 18.83
C THR A 504 13.62 -2.56 17.87
N GLU A 505 13.06 -3.65 18.40
CA GLU A 505 12.62 -4.79 17.61
C GLU A 505 11.43 -4.42 16.72
N PRO A 506 11.35 -4.94 15.49
CA PRO A 506 10.28 -4.60 14.54
C PRO A 506 8.90 -5.11 14.98
N TYR A 507 8.85 -6.11 15.86
CA TYR A 507 7.60 -6.64 16.42
C TYR A 507 7.17 -5.95 17.73
N ALA A 508 7.86 -4.90 18.19
CA ALA A 508 7.36 -4.07 19.30
C ALA A 508 6.20 -3.15 18.84
N PRO A 509 5.24 -2.82 19.71
CA PRO A 509 5.16 -3.16 21.13
C PRO A 509 4.67 -4.59 21.39
N PHE A 510 5.16 -5.17 22.48
CA PHE A 510 4.77 -6.50 22.97
C PHE A 510 4.72 -6.48 24.50
N LYS A 511 4.32 -7.59 25.13
CA LYS A 511 4.20 -7.70 26.59
C LYS A 511 5.41 -7.12 27.33
N CYS A 512 5.15 -6.14 28.19
CA CYS A 512 6.14 -5.36 28.95
C CYS A 512 7.14 -4.52 28.12
N SER A 513 6.89 -4.22 26.85
CA SER A 513 7.81 -3.43 26.03
C SER A 513 7.14 -2.40 25.12
N LEU A 514 7.76 -1.22 25.05
CA LEU A 514 7.41 -0.12 24.15
C LEU A 514 8.41 -0.06 22.98
N GLN A 515 7.92 0.30 21.80
CA GLN A 515 8.74 0.64 20.66
C GLN A 515 9.41 2.01 20.87
N SER A 516 10.73 2.04 20.75
CA SER A 516 11.56 3.23 20.92
C SER A 516 11.57 4.14 19.69
N ASN A 517 11.33 3.59 18.50
CA ASN A 517 11.32 4.34 17.25
C ASN A 517 9.98 4.17 16.52
N THR A 518 9.26 5.27 16.31
CA THR A 518 7.94 5.26 15.64
C THR A 518 8.00 4.79 14.19
N LEU A 519 9.16 4.84 13.53
CA LEU A 519 9.34 4.26 12.18
C LEU A 519 9.49 2.73 12.18
N MET A 520 9.60 2.13 13.37
CA MET A 520 9.77 0.68 13.55
C MET A 520 8.48 -0.05 13.95
N PHE A 521 7.34 0.64 13.98
CA PHE A 521 6.05 -0.04 14.15
C PHE A 521 5.75 -0.92 12.93
N SER A 522 5.25 -2.13 13.17
CA SER A 522 4.81 -3.04 12.11
C SER A 522 3.67 -3.95 12.52
N CYS A 523 2.64 -4.04 11.70
CA CYS A 523 1.62 -5.06 11.69
C CYS A 523 2.17 -6.43 11.24
N ALA A 524 3.00 -6.46 10.19
CA ALA A 524 3.42 -7.68 9.51
C ALA A 524 4.57 -8.45 10.21
N SER A 525 5.41 -7.77 10.99
CA SER A 525 6.56 -8.43 11.64
C SER A 525 6.13 -9.53 12.60
N ARG A 526 6.71 -10.72 12.39
CA ARG A 526 6.54 -11.90 13.25
C ARG A 526 7.68 -11.98 14.27
N PRO A 527 7.39 -12.19 15.56
CA PRO A 527 8.44 -12.51 16.53
C PRO A 527 9.15 -13.82 16.17
N PRO A 528 10.40 -14.03 16.61
CA PRO A 528 11.10 -15.29 16.40
C PRO A 528 10.34 -16.47 17.03
N ALA A 529 10.09 -17.51 16.24
CA ALA A 529 9.36 -18.69 16.70
C ALA A 529 10.00 -19.34 17.93
N GLY A 530 9.16 -19.75 18.89
CA GLY A 530 9.58 -20.43 20.11
C GLY A 530 10.02 -19.48 21.24
N ARG A 531 9.93 -18.16 21.06
CA ARG A 531 10.21 -17.19 22.13
C ARG A 531 9.00 -16.86 22.99
N GLY A 532 7.80 -17.23 22.55
CA GLY A 532 6.58 -16.98 23.30
C GLY A 532 6.20 -15.49 23.38
N VAL A 533 6.67 -14.66 22.43
CA VAL A 533 6.46 -13.21 22.46
C VAL A 533 5.02 -12.90 22.09
N VAL A 534 4.32 -12.19 22.97
CA VAL A 534 2.93 -11.79 22.78
C VAL A 534 2.86 -10.31 22.43
N ARG A 535 2.47 -10.02 21.19
CA ARG A 535 2.34 -8.65 20.67
C ARG A 535 1.08 -7.95 21.18
N ILE A 536 1.12 -6.62 21.20
CA ILE A 536 -0.08 -5.79 21.39
C ILE A 536 -0.46 -5.25 20.02
N CYS A 537 -1.67 -5.56 19.57
CA CYS A 537 -2.04 -5.35 18.18
C CYS A 537 -3.16 -4.33 18.05
N PRO A 538 -2.93 -3.23 17.31
CA PRO A 538 -3.96 -2.25 17.04
C PRO A 538 -4.81 -2.73 15.87
N CYS A 539 -6.01 -3.25 16.15
CA CYS A 539 -6.93 -3.64 15.09
C CYS A 539 -8.02 -2.59 14.88
N ARG A 540 -8.70 -2.69 13.74
CA ARG A 540 -9.97 -2.00 13.46
C ARG A 540 -10.89 -2.88 12.63
N ASP A 541 -12.18 -2.54 12.63
CA ASP A 541 -13.14 -3.11 11.69
C ASP A 541 -12.95 -2.55 10.27
N TYR A 542 -13.64 -3.19 9.33
CA TYR A 542 -13.61 -2.80 7.93
C TYR A 542 -14.96 -3.02 7.23
N LEU A 543 -15.17 -2.32 6.12
CA LEU A 543 -16.27 -2.58 5.18
C LEU A 543 -15.91 -3.75 4.27
N LEU A 544 -16.84 -4.70 4.10
CA LEU A 544 -16.65 -5.80 3.16
C LEU A 544 -16.45 -5.23 1.74
N GLU A 545 -15.48 -5.78 1.01
CA GLU A 545 -15.05 -5.27 -0.32
C GLU A 545 -14.49 -3.84 -0.32
N GLN A 546 -14.27 -3.21 0.84
CA GLN A 546 -13.59 -1.92 0.96
C GLN A 546 -12.75 -1.86 2.25
N VAL A 547 -11.67 -2.65 2.27
CA VAL A 547 -10.83 -2.86 3.45
C VAL A 547 -10.14 -1.59 3.96
N ALA A 548 -9.97 -0.59 3.10
CA ALA A 548 -9.40 0.71 3.43
C ALA A 548 -10.24 1.51 4.45
N PHE A 549 -11.54 1.22 4.59
CA PHE A 549 -12.43 1.96 5.49
C PHE A 549 -12.97 1.07 6.61
N CYS A 550 -13.10 1.66 7.81
CA CYS A 550 -13.92 1.09 8.87
C CYS A 550 -15.42 1.35 8.63
N ARG A 551 -16.31 0.65 9.34
CA ARG A 551 -17.76 0.74 9.06
C ARG A 551 -18.33 2.13 9.33
N ASN A 552 -17.80 2.81 10.34
CA ASN A 552 -18.26 4.14 10.77
C ASN A 552 -17.16 5.20 10.56
N CYS A 553 -16.42 5.07 9.46
CA CYS A 553 -15.33 5.96 9.09
C CYS A 553 -15.80 7.07 8.15
N VAL A 554 -16.67 6.75 7.19
CA VAL A 554 -17.06 7.63 6.07
C VAL A 554 -18.56 7.99 6.17
N SER A 555 -19.14 7.94 7.37
CA SER A 555 -20.55 8.24 7.64
C SER A 555 -20.83 9.71 7.85
#